data_AF-A0A646KJ68-F1
#
_entry.id   AF-A0A646KJ68-F1
#
_cell.length_a   1.000
_cell.length_b   1.000
_cell.length_c   1.000
_cell.angle_alpha   90.00
_cell.angle_beta   90.00
_cell.angle_gamma   90.00
#
_symmetry.space_group_name_H-M   'P 1'
#
loop_
_entity.id
_entity.type
_entity.pdbx_description
1 polymer ?
#
loop_
_entity_poly.entity_id
_entity_poly.type
_entity_poly.pdbx_seq_one_letter_code
_entity_poly.pdbx_strand_id
1 'polypeptide(L)'
;MATATRAPAARRRAVRLGPRRWTAALGAALLIAGTAVLSAPASALATAGTAVDFATRCVPPAVSGLPPINGTTTARITVDDTTPQVGDTVTVTYSVTKPAASNPVDLALPADIMTPSGKVRLGGAQSGAVTVTGPKENPPVPGKGEFPPFSMTGTFKVTAPGSITLSPGDYNIHTSYLMELDTPCTVSSPPAPVSETITASGQPGANERAITLAAASGKPGERVTVTGGKFTPLTEVTLAGRAGAAETADRMTFTSDAAGDFTARFKVNDKATTGIVAYEGASWSAEKGAGPAAYTVADDTPLPKDSQKINASVTAGTLSMTQEGDTVQLSSVDFGKGGGADGDLRTVTVKDFRGGPAGWSLTGKVTAFTGPGGAAIDADRLHWDPECRTKEGSPSTCEPGSAGPVGGEGATLAATPDGALTGGQFTVDAELSLKVPAFTPPGAYSGVLTLTLT
;
A
#
# COMPACT_ATOMS: atom_id res chain seq x y z
N MET A 1 -60.30 -48.49 14.87
CA MET A 1 -60.97 -49.22 13.77
C MET A 1 -60.62 -48.48 12.47
N ALA A 2 -59.59 -48.94 11.77
CA ALA A 2 -59.71 -49.80 10.58
C ALA A 2 -60.06 -48.96 9.33
N THR A 3 -59.09 -48.47 8.55
CA THR A 3 -58.27 -49.12 7.48
C THR A 3 -58.70 -48.70 6.06
N ALA A 4 -57.76 -48.05 5.37
CA ALA A 4 -57.24 -48.31 4.02
C ALA A 4 -58.18 -48.44 2.79
N THR A 5 -57.73 -47.86 1.65
CA THR A 5 -57.66 -48.41 0.27
C THR A 5 -57.57 -47.24 -0.75
N ARG A 6 -56.97 -47.27 -1.94
CA ARG A 6 -56.18 -48.26 -2.72
C ARG A 6 -55.46 -47.49 -3.84
N ALA A 7 -54.32 -48.02 -4.27
CA ALA A 7 -53.45 -47.60 -5.37
C ALA A 7 -54.02 -47.84 -6.79
N PRO A 8 -53.41 -47.28 -7.86
CA PRO A 8 -53.78 -47.51 -9.25
C PRO A 8 -53.24 -48.83 -9.82
N ALA A 9 -53.80 -49.28 -10.96
CA ALA A 9 -53.45 -50.53 -11.63
C ALA A 9 -53.04 -50.32 -13.10
N ALA A 10 -51.87 -50.87 -13.47
CA ALA A 10 -51.56 -51.60 -14.73
C ALA A 10 -50.02 -51.82 -14.74
N ARG A 11 -49.46 -52.99 -14.39
CA ARG A 11 -49.26 -54.22 -15.21
C ARG A 11 -48.79 -53.91 -16.64
N ARG A 12 -47.79 -54.55 -17.24
CA ARG A 12 -46.88 -55.68 -16.95
C ARG A 12 -45.94 -55.76 -18.17
N ARG A 13 -44.67 -56.11 -17.99
CA ARG A 13 -44.08 -57.37 -18.52
C ARG A 13 -42.59 -57.45 -18.16
N ALA A 14 -42.21 -58.66 -17.79
CA ALA A 14 -40.91 -59.08 -17.29
C ALA A 14 -40.41 -60.23 -18.16
N VAL A 15 -39.09 -60.38 -18.29
CA VAL A 15 -38.35 -61.67 -18.49
C VAL A 15 -36.92 -61.40 -17.96
N ARG A 16 -36.55 -61.82 -16.74
CA ARG A 16 -36.02 -63.13 -16.27
C ARG A 16 -34.69 -63.59 -16.87
N LEU A 17 -33.72 -63.82 -15.97
CA LEU A 17 -32.79 -64.96 -15.75
C LEU A 17 -31.59 -64.37 -15.00
N GLY A 18 -31.02 -64.84 -13.90
CA GLY A 18 -31.03 -66.11 -13.16
C GLY A 18 -29.63 -66.22 -12.50
N PRO A 19 -29.46 -66.79 -11.30
CA PRO A 19 -28.40 -66.39 -10.35
C PRO A 19 -27.23 -67.38 -10.25
N ARG A 20 -26.08 -66.97 -9.67
CA ARG A 20 -25.28 -67.77 -8.68
C ARG A 20 -23.91 -67.16 -8.31
N ARG A 21 -23.67 -67.13 -6.99
CA ARG A 21 -22.50 -67.58 -6.19
C ARG A 21 -21.11 -66.91 -6.31
N TRP A 22 -20.73 -66.28 -5.19
CA TRP A 22 -19.50 -66.43 -4.39
C TRP A 22 -18.22 -66.90 -5.10
N THR A 23 -17.17 -66.06 -5.10
CA THR A 23 -15.81 -66.37 -4.61
C THR A 23 -14.93 -65.11 -4.59
N ALA A 24 -14.16 -64.96 -3.52
CA ALA A 24 -13.02 -64.07 -3.43
C ALA A 24 -11.81 -64.65 -4.17
N ALA A 25 -11.00 -63.79 -4.81
CA ALA A 25 -9.53 -63.90 -4.84
C ALA A 25 -8.90 -62.74 -5.65
N LEU A 26 -8.03 -61.99 -4.96
CA LEU A 26 -6.69 -61.56 -5.36
C LEU A 26 -6.43 -60.97 -6.76
N GLY A 27 -5.88 -59.75 -6.73
CA GLY A 27 -4.72 -59.41 -7.57
C GLY A 27 -4.87 -58.18 -8.45
N ALA A 28 -4.30 -57.05 -8.01
CA ALA A 28 -3.22 -56.38 -8.72
C ALA A 28 -2.91 -55.04 -8.02
N ALA A 29 -1.74 -54.98 -7.40
CA ALA A 29 -1.12 -53.76 -6.93
C ALA A 29 -0.71 -52.91 -8.13
N LEU A 30 -1.12 -51.63 -8.13
CA LEU A 30 -0.50 -50.58 -8.93
C LEU A 30 -0.07 -49.48 -7.95
N LEU A 31 1.19 -49.59 -7.52
CA LEU A 31 1.93 -48.53 -6.84
C LEU A 31 2.17 -47.41 -7.85
N ILE A 32 1.29 -46.41 -7.87
CA ILE A 32 1.64 -45.10 -8.41
C ILE A 32 2.25 -44.34 -7.24
N ALA A 33 3.58 -44.29 -7.22
CA ALA A 33 4.32 -43.37 -6.37
C ALA A 33 4.01 -41.94 -6.86
N GLY A 34 2.88 -41.39 -6.40
CA GLY A 34 2.60 -39.97 -6.49
C GLY A 34 3.50 -39.25 -5.51
N THR A 35 4.56 -38.64 -6.02
CA THR A 35 5.32 -37.63 -5.30
C THR A 35 4.35 -36.54 -4.88
N ALA A 36 4.00 -36.52 -3.59
CA ALA A 36 3.38 -35.37 -2.98
C ALA A 36 4.40 -34.23 -3.03
N VAL A 37 4.36 -33.43 -4.10
CA VAL A 37 4.98 -32.11 -4.09
C VAL A 37 4.13 -31.30 -3.12
N LEU A 38 4.60 -31.17 -1.88
CA LEU A 38 4.12 -30.13 -0.99
C LEU A 38 4.38 -28.80 -1.71
N SER A 39 3.37 -28.28 -2.40
CA SER A 39 3.27 -26.87 -2.71
C SER A 39 3.02 -26.16 -1.37
N ALA A 40 4.11 -25.93 -0.64
CA ALA A 40 4.15 -24.91 0.38
C ALA A 40 3.67 -23.59 -0.26
N PRO A 41 2.92 -22.74 0.46
CA PRO A 41 2.72 -21.39 -0.02
C PRO A 41 4.12 -20.80 -0.25
N ALA A 42 4.28 -20.10 -1.37
CA ALA A 42 5.45 -19.26 -1.60
C ALA A 42 5.39 -18.10 -0.60
N SER A 43 5.68 -18.37 0.67
CA SER A 43 6.24 -17.36 1.55
C SER A 43 7.44 -16.84 0.79
N ALA A 44 7.43 -15.54 0.48
CA ALA A 44 8.50 -14.85 -0.22
C ALA A 44 9.85 -15.43 0.22
N LEU A 45 10.58 -16.04 -0.72
CA LEU A 45 12.00 -16.27 -0.54
C LEU A 45 12.56 -14.87 -0.31
N ALA A 46 12.83 -14.52 0.95
CA ALA A 46 13.66 -13.37 1.28
C ALA A 46 14.88 -13.54 0.38
N THR A 47 15.04 -12.67 -0.61
CA THR A 47 16.24 -12.63 -1.43
C THR A 47 17.36 -12.38 -0.44
N ALA A 48 18.07 -13.44 -0.07
CA ALA A 48 19.08 -13.33 0.96
C ALA A 48 20.16 -12.38 0.44
N GLY A 49 20.31 -11.22 1.08
CA GLY A 49 21.26 -10.20 0.66
C GLY A 49 22.62 -10.79 0.37
N THR A 50 23.27 -10.33 -0.68
CA THR A 50 24.47 -10.93 -1.26
C THR A 50 25.73 -10.50 -0.52
N ALA A 51 26.69 -11.40 -0.37
CA ALA A 51 28.01 -11.01 0.12
C ALA A 51 28.75 -10.23 -0.97
N VAL A 52 29.32 -9.09 -0.61
CA VAL A 52 30.03 -8.19 -1.52
C VAL A 52 31.42 -7.86 -0.99
N ASP A 53 32.37 -7.72 -1.91
CA ASP A 53 33.74 -7.29 -1.65
C ASP A 53 33.88 -5.80 -2.01
N PHE A 54 34.55 -5.03 -1.14
CA PHE A 54 34.84 -3.63 -1.40
C PHE A 54 36.19 -3.21 -0.82
N ALA A 55 36.84 -2.26 -1.51
CA ALA A 55 38.12 -1.72 -1.08
C ALA A 55 37.93 -0.81 0.15
N THR A 56 38.71 -1.06 1.19
CA THR A 56 38.57 -0.40 2.49
C THR A 56 39.93 0.13 2.95
N ARG A 57 39.92 1.36 3.44
CA ARG A 57 41.07 2.00 4.08
C ARG A 57 40.83 2.12 5.58
N CYS A 58 41.56 1.33 6.35
CA CYS A 58 41.52 1.35 7.81
C CYS A 58 42.70 2.14 8.38
N VAL A 59 42.44 3.02 9.34
CA VAL A 59 43.48 3.80 10.02
C VAL A 59 43.70 3.19 11.40
N PRO A 60 44.88 2.57 11.67
CA PRO A 60 45.19 2.05 12.99
C PRO A 60 45.15 3.15 14.06
N PRO A 61 44.94 2.80 15.35
CA PRO A 61 44.97 3.78 16.42
C PRO A 61 46.30 4.52 16.47
N ALA A 62 46.29 5.84 16.68
CA ALA A 62 47.48 6.70 16.55
C ALA A 62 48.67 6.25 17.42
N VAL A 63 48.39 5.66 18.59
CA VAL A 63 49.41 5.10 19.51
C VAL A 63 50.26 4.00 18.86
N SER A 64 49.78 3.34 17.81
CA SER A 64 50.52 2.30 17.09
C SER A 64 51.62 2.85 16.18
N GLY A 65 51.54 4.12 15.76
CA GLY A 65 52.49 4.72 14.81
C GLY A 65 52.49 4.06 13.42
N LEU A 66 51.47 3.26 13.09
CA LEU A 66 51.40 2.50 11.85
C LEU A 66 50.73 3.29 10.72
N PRO A 67 51.13 3.05 9.45
CA PRO A 67 50.46 3.64 8.31
C PRO A 67 49.04 3.05 8.13
N PRO A 68 48.14 3.77 7.42
CA PRO A 68 46.85 3.24 7.03
C PRO A 68 46.95 1.93 6.25
N ILE A 69 46.04 1.01 6.52
CA ILE A 69 45.91 -0.30 5.88
C ILE A 69 44.90 -0.16 4.75
N ASN A 70 45.30 -0.53 3.53
CA ASN A 70 44.37 -0.67 2.40
C ASN A 70 44.17 -2.16 2.12
N GLY A 71 42.93 -2.62 2.12
CA GLY A 71 42.60 -4.02 1.89
C GLY A 71 41.18 -4.20 1.36
N THR A 72 40.76 -5.44 1.23
CA THR A 72 39.40 -5.78 0.83
C THR A 72 38.60 -6.20 2.05
N THR A 73 37.43 -5.60 2.25
CA THR A 73 36.43 -6.06 3.20
C THR A 73 35.37 -6.89 2.46
N THR A 74 35.00 -8.04 3.02
CA THR A 74 33.83 -8.82 2.58
C THR A 74 32.71 -8.65 3.59
N ALA A 75 31.51 -8.31 3.13
CA ALA A 75 30.36 -8.18 4.01
C ALA A 75 29.02 -8.49 3.35
N ARG A 76 28.00 -8.71 4.17
CA ARG A 76 26.60 -8.95 3.76
C ARG A 76 25.67 -8.07 4.58
N ILE A 77 24.66 -7.52 3.94
CA ILE A 77 23.53 -6.85 4.59
C ILE A 77 22.29 -7.73 4.42
N THR A 78 21.52 -7.89 5.49
CA THR A 78 20.19 -8.51 5.46
C THR A 78 19.19 -7.63 6.19
N VAL A 79 17.92 -7.82 5.89
CA VAL A 79 16.80 -7.14 6.54
C VAL A 79 15.81 -8.15 7.11
N ASP A 80 15.00 -7.72 8.08
CA ASP A 80 13.86 -8.49 8.60
C ASP A 80 12.66 -8.48 7.65
N ASP A 81 12.46 -7.40 6.89
CA ASP A 81 11.41 -7.26 5.88
C ASP A 81 11.95 -6.73 4.54
N THR A 82 11.72 -7.49 3.46
CA THR A 82 12.14 -7.16 2.09
C THR A 82 11.05 -6.45 1.28
N THR A 83 9.84 -6.40 1.80
CA THR A 83 8.65 -5.81 1.16
C THR A 83 7.89 -4.87 2.09
N PRO A 84 8.55 -3.90 2.75
CA PRO A 84 7.89 -3.04 3.72
C PRO A 84 6.90 -2.08 3.06
N GLN A 85 6.04 -1.46 3.86
CA GLN A 85 5.22 -0.33 3.45
C GLN A 85 5.84 1.00 3.91
N VAL A 86 5.47 2.10 3.25
CA VAL A 86 5.77 3.44 3.78
C VAL A 86 5.19 3.55 5.18
N GLY A 87 6.02 3.94 6.14
CA GLY A 87 5.68 3.97 7.56
C GLY A 87 6.35 2.88 8.39
N ASP A 88 6.71 1.75 7.78
CA ASP A 88 7.31 0.63 8.50
C ASP A 88 8.74 0.93 8.95
N THR A 89 9.16 0.24 10.01
CA THR A 89 10.54 0.26 10.51
C THR A 89 11.21 -1.05 10.12
N VAL A 90 12.27 -0.96 9.35
CA VAL A 90 13.06 -2.12 8.90
C VAL A 90 14.30 -2.25 9.76
N THR A 91 14.54 -3.46 10.27
CA THR A 91 15.78 -3.82 10.97
C THR A 91 16.81 -4.31 9.98
N VAL A 92 17.98 -3.68 10.00
CA VAL A 92 19.11 -4.01 9.14
C VAL A 92 20.18 -4.71 9.96
N THR A 93 20.69 -5.82 9.44
CA THR A 93 21.89 -6.49 9.96
C THR A 93 23.02 -6.34 8.96
N TYR A 94 24.14 -5.76 9.40
CA TYR A 94 25.36 -5.60 8.62
C TYR A 94 26.44 -6.54 9.19
N SER A 95 26.71 -7.63 8.46
CA SER A 95 27.67 -8.66 8.83
C SER A 95 28.96 -8.53 8.03
N VAL A 96 30.04 -8.13 8.70
CA VAL A 96 31.38 -8.12 8.14
C VAL A 96 31.99 -9.50 8.34
N THR A 97 32.15 -10.27 7.26
CA THR A 97 32.69 -11.63 7.31
C THR A 97 34.20 -11.68 7.18
N LYS A 98 34.80 -10.67 6.53
CA LYS A 98 36.24 -10.49 6.44
C LYS A 98 36.60 -9.01 6.57
N PRO A 99 37.09 -8.55 7.73
CA PRO A 99 37.58 -7.19 7.89
C PRO A 99 38.88 -6.96 7.10
N ALA A 100 39.09 -5.74 6.58
CA ALA A 100 40.34 -5.38 5.90
C ALA A 100 41.52 -5.16 6.86
N ALA A 101 41.25 -4.90 8.15
CA ALA A 101 42.26 -4.70 9.19
C ALA A 101 42.59 -6.02 9.91
N SER A 102 43.77 -6.04 10.53
CA SER A 102 44.26 -7.13 11.39
C SER A 102 44.84 -6.53 12.67
N ASN A 103 45.10 -7.37 13.67
CA ASN A 103 45.79 -6.96 14.89
C ASN A 103 47.18 -6.36 14.57
N PRO A 104 47.42 -5.07 14.86
CA PRO A 104 48.67 -4.41 14.48
C PRO A 104 49.89 -4.83 15.32
N VAL A 105 49.69 -5.49 16.47
CA VAL A 105 50.76 -5.80 17.43
C VAL A 105 51.01 -7.30 17.55
N ASP A 106 52.18 -7.68 18.09
CA ASP A 106 52.55 -9.09 18.32
C ASP A 106 51.84 -9.72 19.52
N LEU A 107 51.24 -8.89 20.39
CA LEU A 107 50.48 -9.35 21.54
C LEU A 107 49.07 -9.75 21.12
N ALA A 108 48.59 -10.87 21.66
CA ALA A 108 47.20 -11.28 21.50
C ALA A 108 46.26 -10.31 22.21
N LEU A 109 45.17 -9.95 21.54
CA LEU A 109 44.10 -9.18 22.13
C LEU A 109 43.11 -10.12 22.84
N PRO A 110 42.67 -9.80 24.07
CA PRO A 110 41.67 -10.60 24.78
C PRO A 110 40.33 -10.72 24.04
N ALA A 111 39.50 -11.67 24.50
CA ALA A 111 38.09 -11.73 24.13
C ALA A 111 37.30 -10.54 24.70
N ASP A 112 36.15 -10.25 24.10
CA ASP A 112 35.14 -9.31 24.61
C ASP A 112 35.66 -7.88 24.85
N ILE A 113 36.49 -7.38 23.93
CA ILE A 113 37.01 -6.02 23.96
C ILE A 113 36.57 -5.18 22.75
N MET A 114 36.10 -5.82 21.68
CA MET A 114 35.73 -5.17 20.42
C MET A 114 34.24 -4.83 20.40
N THR A 115 33.92 -3.56 20.14
CA THR A 115 32.55 -3.08 19.90
C THR A 115 32.48 -2.49 18.48
N PRO A 116 31.91 -3.20 17.50
CA PRO A 116 31.86 -2.68 16.14
C PRO A 116 30.71 -1.67 15.98
N SER A 117 30.94 -0.66 15.15
CA SER A 117 29.90 0.29 14.71
C SER A 117 30.07 0.60 13.23
N GLY A 118 29.02 1.05 12.55
CA GLY A 118 29.13 1.36 11.12
C GLY A 118 27.91 2.02 10.52
N LYS A 119 27.95 2.15 9.20
CA LYS A 119 26.88 2.73 8.39
C LYS A 119 26.47 1.79 7.27
N VAL A 120 25.18 1.73 7.01
CA VAL A 120 24.60 1.18 5.78
C VAL A 120 24.10 2.33 4.93
N ARG A 121 24.49 2.40 3.65
CA ARG A 121 24.04 3.43 2.71
C ARG A 121 22.75 2.98 2.03
N LEU A 122 21.74 3.85 2.06
CA LEU A 122 20.49 3.68 1.32
C LEU A 122 20.55 4.47 0.01
N GLY A 123 20.01 3.90 -1.07
CA GLY A 123 19.87 4.54 -2.38
C GLY A 123 18.57 4.13 -3.07
N GLY A 124 18.24 4.80 -4.18
CA GLY A 124 16.98 4.59 -4.90
C GLY A 124 15.86 5.49 -4.37
N ALA A 125 14.66 4.94 -4.20
CA ALA A 125 13.45 5.66 -3.78
C ALA A 125 13.60 6.38 -2.43
N GLN A 126 14.46 5.84 -1.54
CA GLN A 126 14.86 6.48 -0.30
C GLN A 126 16.38 6.46 -0.19
N SER A 127 16.99 7.65 -0.04
CA SER A 127 18.43 7.81 0.09
C SER A 127 18.81 8.25 1.50
N GLY A 128 19.96 7.81 2.01
CA GLY A 128 20.39 8.15 3.37
C GLY A 128 21.46 7.22 3.93
N ALA A 129 21.63 7.24 5.26
CA ALA A 129 22.53 6.33 5.96
C ALA A 129 21.87 5.82 7.25
N VAL A 130 22.01 4.53 7.51
CA VAL A 130 21.56 3.86 8.74
C VAL A 130 22.78 3.60 9.60
N THR A 131 22.78 4.10 10.84
CA THR A 131 23.81 3.75 11.82
C THR A 131 23.51 2.37 12.39
N VAL A 132 24.54 1.52 12.47
CA VAL A 132 24.46 0.19 13.05
C VAL A 132 25.52 0.00 14.13
N THR A 133 25.19 -0.79 15.15
CA THR A 133 26.09 -1.10 16.27
C THR A 133 26.04 -2.59 16.57
N GLY A 134 27.17 -3.20 16.90
CA GLY A 134 27.25 -4.58 17.36
C GLY A 134 27.54 -4.70 18.85
N PRO A 135 27.37 -5.90 19.43
CA PRO A 135 27.69 -6.15 20.83
C PRO A 135 29.21 -6.04 21.09
N LYS A 136 29.57 -5.80 22.35
CA LYS A 136 30.96 -5.93 22.82
C LYS A 136 31.31 -7.40 22.98
N GLU A 137 31.62 -8.07 21.89
CA GLU A 137 31.84 -9.51 21.84
C GLU A 137 32.83 -9.85 20.72
N ASN A 138 33.86 -10.61 21.06
CA ASN A 138 34.81 -11.17 20.09
C ASN A 138 35.58 -12.33 20.74
N PRO A 139 35.97 -13.37 19.98
CA PRO A 139 36.99 -14.31 20.45
C PRO A 139 38.35 -13.61 20.62
N PRO A 140 39.31 -14.19 21.37
CA PRO A 140 40.67 -13.67 21.43
C PRO A 140 41.28 -13.54 20.03
N VAL A 141 41.97 -12.43 19.77
CA VAL A 141 42.60 -12.16 18.47
C VAL A 141 44.10 -12.40 18.59
N PRO A 142 44.68 -13.37 17.85
CA PRO A 142 46.13 -13.61 17.89
C PRO A 142 46.95 -12.35 17.56
N GLY A 143 48.18 -12.28 18.06
CA GLY A 143 49.16 -11.30 17.62
C GLY A 143 49.34 -11.35 16.12
N LYS A 144 49.29 -10.20 15.44
CA LYS A 144 49.30 -10.09 13.97
C LYS A 144 48.18 -10.87 13.23
N GLY A 145 47.20 -11.41 13.95
CA GLY A 145 46.09 -12.20 13.41
C GLY A 145 44.98 -11.34 12.80
N GLU A 146 44.18 -11.94 11.94
CA GLU A 146 42.99 -11.32 11.36
C GLU A 146 41.94 -11.04 12.44
N PHE A 147 41.20 -9.94 12.30
CA PHE A 147 40.04 -9.71 13.16
C PHE A 147 38.92 -10.71 12.82
N PRO A 148 38.21 -11.24 13.84
CA PRO A 148 37.12 -12.18 13.63
C PRO A 148 35.95 -11.51 12.90
N PRO A 149 35.05 -12.29 12.26
CA PRO A 149 33.79 -11.79 11.74
C PRO A 149 32.95 -11.14 12.84
N PHE A 150 32.19 -10.10 12.50
CA PHE A 150 31.28 -9.43 13.42
C PHE A 150 30.02 -8.92 12.71
N SER A 151 28.95 -8.71 13.49
CA SER A 151 27.68 -8.20 12.98
C SER A 151 27.22 -6.99 13.78
N MET A 152 26.55 -6.08 13.11
CA MET A 152 25.98 -4.86 13.68
C MET A 152 24.51 -4.75 13.26
N THR A 153 23.67 -4.20 14.12
CA THR A 153 22.25 -3.98 13.81
C THR A 153 21.86 -2.52 13.95
N GLY A 154 20.85 -2.10 13.19
CA GLY A 154 20.25 -0.77 13.25
C GLY A 154 18.89 -0.80 12.58
N THR A 155 18.17 0.32 12.61
CA THR A 155 16.84 0.40 12.02
C THR A 155 16.68 1.67 11.21
N PHE A 156 15.79 1.64 10.22
CA PHE A 156 15.34 2.85 9.52
C PHE A 156 13.85 2.79 9.21
N LYS A 157 13.24 3.97 9.15
CA LYS A 157 11.84 4.11 8.75
C LYS A 157 11.75 4.27 7.23
N VAL A 158 10.82 3.55 6.61
CA VAL A 158 10.49 3.71 5.19
C VAL A 158 9.60 4.93 5.02
N THR A 159 9.97 5.82 4.10
CA THR A 159 9.36 7.14 3.91
C THR A 159 8.89 7.39 2.47
N ALA A 160 9.33 6.57 1.53
CA ALA A 160 8.93 6.66 0.12
C ALA A 160 8.72 5.25 -0.46
N PRO A 161 7.70 5.06 -1.32
CA PRO A 161 7.49 3.80 -2.03
C PRO A 161 8.52 3.64 -3.16
N GLY A 162 8.83 2.39 -3.51
CA GLY A 162 9.75 2.03 -4.59
C GLY A 162 10.96 1.22 -4.11
N SER A 163 11.90 0.98 -5.03
CA SER A 163 13.09 0.17 -4.76
C SER A 163 14.10 0.94 -3.91
N ILE A 164 14.58 0.32 -2.83
CA ILE A 164 15.59 0.86 -1.92
C ILE A 164 16.78 -0.11 -1.88
N THR A 165 17.95 0.35 -2.29
CA THR A 165 19.19 -0.43 -2.29
C THR A 165 19.98 -0.21 -1.00
N LEU A 166 20.53 -1.27 -0.41
CA LEU A 166 21.37 -1.21 0.78
C LEU A 166 22.79 -1.63 0.44
N SER A 167 23.75 -0.74 0.68
CA SER A 167 25.18 -0.95 0.41
C SER A 167 26.01 -0.79 1.68
N PRO A 168 27.07 -1.60 1.87
CA PRO A 168 28.03 -1.42 2.95
C PRO A 168 28.61 0.01 2.97
N GLY A 169 28.71 0.59 4.16
CA GLY A 169 29.37 1.87 4.40
C GLY A 169 30.54 1.73 5.37
N ASP A 170 31.08 2.88 5.78
CA ASP A 170 32.17 2.98 6.74
C ASP A 170 31.82 2.23 8.04
N TYR A 171 32.84 1.61 8.64
CA TYR A 171 32.71 0.95 9.93
C TYR A 171 33.91 1.28 10.83
N ASN A 172 33.77 1.04 12.12
CA ASN A 172 34.79 1.25 13.11
C ASN A 172 34.88 0.03 14.02
N ILE A 173 36.11 -0.39 14.28
CA ILE A 173 36.42 -1.39 15.30
C ILE A 173 36.90 -0.63 16.52
N HIS A 174 36.01 -0.48 17.50
CA HIS A 174 36.35 0.13 18.78
C HIS A 174 36.84 -0.95 19.74
N THR A 175 38.00 -0.74 20.37
CA THR A 175 38.57 -1.66 21.34
C THR A 175 38.67 -1.00 22.70
N SER A 176 38.08 -1.63 23.72
CA SER A 176 38.02 -1.16 25.10
C SER A 176 38.63 -2.21 26.03
N TYR A 177 39.93 -2.05 26.32
CA TYR A 177 40.69 -2.93 27.23
C TYR A 177 41.57 -2.14 28.21
N LEU A 178 42.78 -1.73 27.80
CA LEU A 178 43.68 -0.88 28.60
C LEU A 178 43.48 0.62 28.31
N MET A 179 42.94 0.92 27.14
CA MET A 179 42.66 2.24 26.60
C MET A 179 41.57 2.09 25.54
N GLU A 180 40.89 3.20 25.25
CA GLU A 180 39.85 3.27 24.23
C GLU A 180 40.48 3.59 22.89
N LEU A 181 40.40 2.66 21.94
CA LEU A 181 41.08 2.75 20.66
C LEU A 181 40.11 2.50 19.51
N ASP A 182 40.09 3.44 18.56
CA ASP A 182 39.31 3.34 17.34
C ASP A 182 40.18 2.97 16.14
N THR A 183 39.69 2.04 15.34
CA THR A 183 40.23 1.71 14.02
C THR A 183 39.16 2.01 12.97
N PRO A 184 39.00 3.27 12.55
CA PRO A 184 38.03 3.62 11.54
C PRO A 184 38.44 3.05 10.18
N CYS A 185 37.50 2.38 9.54
CA CYS A 185 37.61 1.74 8.24
C CYS A 185 36.63 2.40 7.27
N THR A 186 37.19 3.08 6.27
CA THR A 186 36.45 3.87 5.29
C THR A 186 36.34 3.14 3.95
N VAL A 187 35.18 3.21 3.30
CA VAL A 187 35.02 2.69 1.93
C VAL A 187 35.83 3.57 0.99
N SER A 188 36.77 2.96 0.25
CA SER A 188 37.74 3.70 -0.57
C SER A 188 37.11 4.36 -1.80
N SER A 189 36.08 3.72 -2.37
CA SER A 189 35.33 4.21 -3.53
C SER A 189 33.83 4.09 -3.24
N PRO A 190 33.22 5.06 -2.53
CA PRO A 190 31.80 5.00 -2.21
C PRO A 190 30.91 5.33 -3.43
N PRO A 191 29.73 4.71 -3.56
CA PRO A 191 29.18 3.66 -2.69
C PRO A 191 29.83 2.28 -2.97
N ALA A 192 29.88 1.42 -1.93
CA ALA A 192 30.21 0.01 -2.12
C ALA A 192 29.14 -0.69 -2.99
N PRO A 193 29.41 -1.88 -3.55
CA PRO A 193 28.41 -2.64 -4.28
C PRO A 193 27.14 -2.90 -3.45
N VAL A 194 25.99 -2.93 -4.13
CA VAL A 194 24.70 -3.22 -3.49
C VAL A 194 24.70 -4.64 -2.95
N SER A 195 24.45 -4.78 -1.65
CA SER A 195 24.36 -6.09 -0.99
C SER A 195 22.92 -6.58 -0.96
N GLU A 196 21.96 -5.70 -0.70
CA GLU A 196 20.54 -6.03 -0.59
C GLU A 196 19.67 -5.00 -1.33
N THR A 197 18.52 -5.41 -1.83
CA THR A 197 17.51 -4.52 -2.39
C THR A 197 16.13 -4.89 -1.88
N ILE A 198 15.44 -3.94 -1.27
CA ILE A 198 14.07 -4.09 -0.81
C ILE A 198 13.13 -3.28 -1.71
N THR A 199 11.85 -3.65 -1.74
CA THR A 199 10.84 -2.90 -2.48
C THR A 199 9.75 -2.43 -1.55
N ALA A 200 9.70 -1.12 -1.29
CA ALA A 200 8.69 -0.50 -0.46
C ALA A 200 7.39 -0.29 -1.24
N SER A 201 6.24 -0.66 -0.66
CA SER A 201 4.92 -0.33 -1.19
C SER A 201 4.37 0.95 -0.55
N GLY A 202 3.50 1.66 -1.27
CA GLY A 202 2.80 2.83 -0.73
C GLY A 202 1.85 2.43 0.39
N GLN A 203 1.67 3.30 1.38
CA GLN A 203 0.60 3.15 2.36
C GLN A 203 -0.74 3.47 1.65
N PRO A 204 -1.81 2.69 1.86
CA PRO A 204 -3.10 3.00 1.24
C PRO A 204 -3.58 4.39 1.63
N GLY A 205 -3.89 5.22 0.63
CA GLY A 205 -4.56 6.50 0.82
C GLY A 205 -6.01 6.30 1.26
N ALA A 206 -6.66 7.37 1.74
CA ALA A 206 -8.09 7.39 2.08
C ALA A 206 -8.96 6.66 1.03
N ASN A 207 -8.62 6.87 -0.24
CA ASN A 207 -9.41 6.48 -1.41
C ASN A 207 -9.28 5.00 -1.79
N GLU A 208 -8.37 4.25 -1.15
CA GLU A 208 -8.28 2.80 -1.32
C GLU A 208 -9.00 2.03 -0.20
N ARG A 209 -9.32 2.70 0.92
CA ARG A 209 -10.04 2.07 2.03
C ARG A 209 -11.50 1.90 1.66
N ALA A 210 -12.00 0.69 1.84
CA ALA A 210 -13.40 0.38 1.61
C ALA A 210 -13.91 -0.55 2.71
N ILE A 211 -15.21 -0.45 2.99
CA ILE A 211 -15.94 -1.42 3.80
C ILE A 211 -17.13 -1.96 3.03
N THR A 212 -17.43 -3.24 3.28
CA THR A 212 -18.57 -3.95 2.72
C THR A 212 -19.37 -4.57 3.85
N LEU A 213 -20.70 -4.50 3.74
CA LEU A 213 -21.61 -5.08 4.72
C LEU A 213 -22.22 -6.36 4.16
N ALA A 214 -22.29 -7.41 4.97
CA ALA A 214 -22.96 -8.66 4.58
C ALA A 214 -24.50 -8.50 4.43
N ALA A 215 -25.06 -7.44 4.99
CA ALA A 215 -26.46 -7.06 4.82
C ALA A 215 -26.60 -5.52 4.92
N ALA A 216 -27.50 -4.95 4.12
CA ALA A 216 -27.78 -3.50 4.13
C ALA A 216 -28.87 -3.09 5.14
N SER A 217 -29.38 -4.05 5.94
CA SER A 217 -30.40 -3.77 6.96
C SER A 217 -30.45 -4.83 8.05
N GLY A 218 -30.98 -4.48 9.22
CA GLY A 218 -31.26 -5.43 10.31
C GLY A 218 -32.18 -4.84 11.37
N LYS A 219 -32.62 -5.68 12.33
CA LYS A 219 -33.40 -5.21 13.49
C LYS A 219 -32.51 -4.50 14.51
N PRO A 220 -33.07 -3.66 15.40
CA PRO A 220 -32.31 -3.06 16.49
C PRO A 220 -31.61 -4.14 17.32
N GLY A 221 -30.30 -4.01 17.45
CA GLY A 221 -29.43 -4.91 18.20
C GLY A 221 -28.99 -6.16 17.44
N GLU A 222 -29.38 -6.32 16.17
CA GLU A 222 -28.84 -7.33 15.27
C GLU A 222 -27.37 -7.01 14.91
N ARG A 223 -26.58 -8.06 14.65
CA ARG A 223 -25.17 -7.92 14.27
C ARG A 223 -25.02 -8.07 12.77
N VAL A 224 -24.43 -7.07 12.11
CA VAL A 224 -24.01 -7.12 10.72
C VAL A 224 -22.53 -7.47 10.63
N THR A 225 -22.15 -8.32 9.68
CA THR A 225 -20.74 -8.57 9.38
C THR A 225 -20.22 -7.45 8.50
N VAL A 226 -19.14 -6.81 8.93
CA VAL A 226 -18.44 -5.74 8.21
C VAL A 226 -17.05 -6.26 7.84
N THR A 227 -16.73 -6.21 6.56
CA THR A 227 -15.39 -6.50 6.05
C THR A 227 -14.79 -5.20 5.54
N GLY A 228 -13.58 -4.89 5.96
CA GLY A 228 -12.84 -3.73 5.45
C GLY A 228 -11.43 -4.12 5.08
N GLY A 229 -10.82 -3.31 4.22
CA GLY A 229 -9.45 -3.54 3.79
C GLY A 229 -8.70 -2.25 3.55
N LYS A 230 -7.38 -2.38 3.36
CA LYS A 230 -6.46 -1.27 3.08
C LYS A 230 -6.34 -0.25 4.23
N PHE A 231 -6.59 -0.67 5.47
CA PHE A 231 -6.24 0.14 6.64
C PHE A 231 -4.75 -0.01 6.95
N THR A 232 -4.20 0.82 7.83
CA THR A 232 -2.84 0.60 8.34
C THR A 232 -2.78 -0.77 9.04
N PRO A 233 -1.81 -1.64 8.73
CA PRO A 233 -1.65 -2.93 9.40
C PRO A 233 -1.52 -2.80 10.91
N LEU A 234 -2.10 -3.74 11.66
CA LEU A 234 -2.03 -3.81 13.12
C LEU A 234 -2.44 -2.51 13.84
N THR A 235 -3.26 -1.68 13.21
CA THR A 235 -3.74 -0.41 13.75
C THR A 235 -5.08 -0.58 14.47
N GLU A 236 -5.38 0.29 15.42
CA GLU A 236 -6.73 0.35 15.99
C GLU A 236 -7.70 0.97 14.97
N VAL A 237 -8.76 0.24 14.67
CA VAL A 237 -9.86 0.65 13.79
C VAL A 237 -11.15 0.75 14.61
N THR A 238 -11.87 1.84 14.43
CA THR A 238 -13.19 2.09 14.98
C THR A 238 -14.26 1.92 13.90
N LEU A 239 -15.20 1.00 14.12
CA LEU A 239 -16.48 0.98 13.43
C LEU A 239 -17.48 1.86 14.18
N ALA A 240 -18.23 2.67 13.45
CA ALA A 240 -19.28 3.50 14.02
C ALA A 240 -20.52 3.60 13.12
N GLY A 241 -21.69 3.65 13.74
CA GLY A 241 -22.94 3.99 13.05
C GLY A 241 -23.02 5.49 12.78
N ARG A 242 -23.69 5.85 11.68
CA ARG A 242 -23.92 7.24 11.25
C ARG A 242 -25.40 7.48 10.97
N ALA A 243 -25.89 8.64 11.40
CA ALA A 243 -27.18 9.21 11.03
C ALA A 243 -26.91 10.55 10.31
N GLY A 244 -26.83 10.53 8.97
CA GLY A 244 -26.20 11.63 8.22
C GLY A 244 -24.73 11.79 8.64
N ALA A 245 -24.29 13.02 8.97
CA ALA A 245 -22.95 13.21 9.55
C ALA A 245 -22.83 12.91 11.04
N ALA A 246 -23.93 12.83 11.79
CA ALA A 246 -23.83 12.55 13.22
C ALA A 246 -23.40 11.09 13.43
N GLU A 247 -22.44 10.86 14.31
CA GLU A 247 -22.16 9.51 14.79
C GLU A 247 -23.26 9.09 15.77
N THR A 248 -23.75 7.85 15.63
CA THR A 248 -24.71 7.29 16.60
C THR A 248 -23.96 6.74 17.81
N ALA A 249 -24.70 6.26 18.82
CA ALA A 249 -24.09 5.60 19.98
C ALA A 249 -23.47 4.22 19.64
N ASP A 250 -23.71 3.69 18.45
CA ASP A 250 -23.18 2.40 18.02
C ASP A 250 -21.71 2.53 17.62
N ARG A 251 -20.81 1.93 18.42
CA ARG A 251 -19.37 1.94 18.20
C ARG A 251 -18.72 0.61 18.58
N MET A 252 -17.64 0.26 17.89
CA MET A 252 -16.79 -0.90 18.18
C MET A 252 -15.35 -0.60 17.78
N THR A 253 -14.37 -0.95 18.61
CA THR A 253 -12.95 -0.89 18.24
C THR A 253 -12.35 -2.29 18.18
N PHE A 254 -11.35 -2.46 17.31
CA PHE A 254 -10.55 -3.66 17.16
C PHE A 254 -9.23 -3.32 16.45
N THR A 255 -8.31 -4.28 16.37
CA THR A 255 -7.05 -4.11 15.64
C THR A 255 -7.16 -4.77 14.27
N SER A 256 -6.76 -4.08 13.19
CA SER A 256 -6.63 -4.67 11.85
C SER A 256 -5.59 -5.79 11.84
N ASP A 257 -5.65 -6.67 10.84
CA ASP A 257 -4.63 -7.71 10.69
C ASP A 257 -3.31 -7.17 10.09
N ALA A 258 -2.34 -8.07 9.88
CA ALA A 258 -1.03 -7.73 9.32
C ALA A 258 -1.08 -7.24 7.86
N ALA A 259 -2.21 -7.42 7.16
CA ALA A 259 -2.44 -6.88 5.82
C ALA A 259 -3.23 -5.55 5.85
N GLY A 260 -3.69 -5.11 7.02
CA GLY A 260 -4.59 -3.95 7.13
C GLY A 260 -6.05 -4.28 6.81
N ASP A 261 -6.40 -5.55 6.80
CA ASP A 261 -7.75 -6.04 6.57
C ASP A 261 -8.45 -6.37 7.89
N PHE A 262 -9.78 -6.48 7.86
CA PHE A 262 -10.55 -6.95 8.99
C PHE A 262 -11.89 -7.59 8.60
N THR A 263 -12.42 -8.42 9.50
CA THR A 263 -13.82 -8.84 9.50
C THR A 263 -14.37 -8.77 10.92
N ALA A 264 -15.42 -7.96 11.12
CA ALA A 264 -15.98 -7.71 12.44
C ALA A 264 -17.52 -7.88 12.45
N ARG A 265 -18.09 -8.29 13.60
CA ARG A 265 -19.55 -8.41 13.78
C ARG A 265 -20.10 -7.23 14.57
N PHE A 266 -20.44 -6.17 13.86
CA PHE A 266 -20.89 -4.90 14.41
C PHE A 266 -22.35 -4.93 14.82
N LYS A 267 -22.66 -4.51 16.06
CA LYS A 267 -24.03 -4.47 16.59
C LYS A 267 -24.60 -3.07 16.40
N VAL A 268 -25.74 -2.94 15.73
CA VAL A 268 -26.40 -1.65 15.48
C VAL A 268 -27.71 -1.59 16.25
N ASN A 269 -27.82 -0.72 17.25
CA ASN A 269 -29.01 -0.57 18.09
C ASN A 269 -29.79 0.70 17.74
N ASP A 270 -29.10 1.75 17.31
CA ASP A 270 -29.71 3.05 17.06
C ASP A 270 -30.53 3.00 15.77
N LYS A 271 -31.83 3.20 15.91
CA LYS A 271 -32.80 3.21 14.80
C LYS A 271 -32.54 4.34 13.80
N ALA A 272 -31.81 5.39 14.20
CA ALA A 272 -31.42 6.48 13.32
C ALA A 272 -30.22 6.15 12.43
N THR A 273 -29.54 5.01 12.64
CA THR A 273 -28.39 4.62 11.82
C THR A 273 -28.82 4.41 10.37
N THR A 274 -28.23 5.20 9.47
CA THR A 274 -28.40 5.16 8.00
C THR A 274 -27.12 4.68 7.28
N GLY A 275 -26.00 4.59 7.99
CA GLY A 275 -24.74 4.09 7.44
C GLY A 275 -23.78 3.63 8.52
N ILE A 276 -22.76 2.89 8.11
CA ILE A 276 -21.65 2.44 8.96
C ILE A 276 -20.36 2.99 8.34
N VAL A 277 -19.45 3.48 9.15
CA VAL A 277 -18.09 3.89 8.75
C VAL A 277 -17.05 3.08 9.51
N ALA A 278 -15.84 2.99 8.97
CA ALA A 278 -14.65 2.49 9.67
C ALA A 278 -13.55 3.54 9.61
N TYR A 279 -12.81 3.79 10.69
CA TYR A 279 -11.71 4.76 10.70
C TYR A 279 -10.60 4.40 11.68
N GLU A 280 -9.36 4.80 11.39
CA GLU A 280 -8.22 4.54 12.28
C GLU A 280 -8.22 5.48 13.50
N GLY A 281 -8.06 4.90 14.69
CA GLY A 281 -8.06 5.62 15.97
C GLY A 281 -9.45 6.05 16.45
N ALA A 282 -9.48 7.06 17.33
CA ALA A 282 -10.67 7.39 18.14
C ALA A 282 -11.69 8.34 17.48
N SER A 283 -11.35 8.95 16.35
CA SER A 283 -12.17 9.96 15.66
C SER A 283 -12.07 9.86 14.15
N TRP A 284 -13.20 10.10 13.47
CA TRP A 284 -13.25 10.14 12.02
C TRP A 284 -12.38 11.25 11.42
N SER A 285 -11.72 10.92 10.32
CA SER A 285 -11.10 11.85 9.38
C SER A 285 -11.19 11.23 7.98
N ALA A 286 -11.29 12.05 6.94
CA ALA A 286 -11.32 11.56 5.56
C ALA A 286 -10.06 10.75 5.24
N GLU A 287 -8.91 11.16 5.77
CA GLU A 287 -7.60 10.57 5.47
C GLU A 287 -7.45 9.14 6.01
N LYS A 288 -8.20 8.79 7.06
CA LYS A 288 -8.09 7.52 7.80
C LYS A 288 -9.38 6.71 7.80
N GLY A 289 -10.39 7.18 7.07
CA GLY A 289 -11.75 6.66 7.11
C GLY A 289 -12.13 5.89 5.85
N ALA A 290 -13.13 5.03 5.98
CA ALA A 290 -13.83 4.37 4.89
C ALA A 290 -15.35 4.40 5.11
N GLY A 291 -16.09 4.48 4.00
CA GLY A 291 -17.54 4.56 4.00
C GLY A 291 -18.08 6.00 3.93
N PRO A 292 -19.37 6.20 4.22
CA PRO A 292 -20.28 5.24 4.83
C PRO A 292 -20.73 4.13 3.87
N ALA A 293 -20.78 2.89 4.35
CA ALA A 293 -21.60 1.86 3.73
C ALA A 293 -23.03 1.98 4.25
N ALA A 294 -24.00 2.05 3.34
CA ALA A 294 -25.40 2.26 3.70
C ALA A 294 -25.96 1.09 4.52
N TYR A 295 -26.64 1.41 5.62
CA TYR A 295 -27.26 0.43 6.51
C TYR A 295 -28.54 0.99 7.10
N THR A 296 -29.62 0.21 7.11
CA THR A 296 -30.92 0.65 7.65
C THR A 296 -31.36 -0.23 8.82
N VAL A 297 -31.83 0.41 9.89
CA VAL A 297 -32.38 -0.31 11.03
C VAL A 297 -33.90 -0.38 10.90
N ALA A 298 -34.45 -1.60 10.87
CA ALA A 298 -35.88 -1.79 10.77
C ALA A 298 -36.58 -1.27 12.04
N ASP A 299 -37.63 -0.46 11.88
CA ASP A 299 -38.41 -0.03 13.02
C ASP A 299 -39.39 -1.12 13.47
N ASP A 300 -39.06 -1.78 14.57
CA ASP A 300 -39.82 -2.84 15.23
C ASP A 300 -40.79 -2.35 16.31
N THR A 301 -41.01 -1.04 16.42
CA THR A 301 -41.90 -0.47 17.44
C THR A 301 -43.31 -1.08 17.34
N PRO A 302 -43.85 -1.67 18.43
CA PRO A 302 -45.19 -2.24 18.44
C PRO A 302 -46.26 -1.18 18.14
N LEU A 303 -47.24 -1.57 17.33
CA LEU A 303 -48.37 -0.70 16.98
C LEU A 303 -49.47 -0.72 18.05
N PRO A 304 -50.11 0.42 18.34
CA PRO A 304 -51.39 0.45 19.06
C PRO A 304 -52.47 -0.39 18.35
N LYS A 305 -53.46 -0.85 19.12
CA LYS A 305 -54.64 -1.53 18.57
C LYS A 305 -55.35 -0.64 17.54
N ASP A 306 -55.83 -1.24 16.45
CA ASP A 306 -56.56 -0.58 15.36
C ASP A 306 -55.76 0.50 14.60
N SER A 307 -54.43 0.36 14.55
CA SER A 307 -53.54 1.23 13.76
C SER A 307 -52.78 0.47 12.66
N GLN A 308 -52.30 1.20 11.64
CA GLN A 308 -51.47 0.66 10.55
C GLN A 308 -50.17 1.45 10.45
N LYS A 309 -49.05 0.75 10.21
CA LYS A 309 -47.75 1.37 9.94
C LYS A 309 -47.53 1.50 8.44
N ILE A 310 -47.24 2.71 7.98
CA ILE A 310 -46.85 2.99 6.59
C ILE A 310 -45.36 3.28 6.61
N ASN A 311 -44.57 2.43 5.96
CA ASN A 311 -43.11 2.57 5.88
C ASN A 311 -42.69 2.82 4.43
N ALA A 312 -41.68 3.67 4.25
CA ALA A 312 -40.94 3.81 3.01
C ALA A 312 -39.44 3.79 3.32
N SER A 313 -38.65 3.16 2.46
CA SER A 313 -37.19 3.11 2.58
C SER A 313 -36.55 3.85 1.40
N VAL A 314 -35.57 4.70 1.70
CA VAL A 314 -34.69 5.32 0.70
C VAL A 314 -33.33 4.61 0.77
N THR A 315 -32.87 4.06 -0.35
CA THR A 315 -31.56 3.38 -0.42
C THR A 315 -30.52 4.34 -0.97
N ALA A 316 -29.33 4.38 -0.35
CA ALA A 316 -28.23 5.15 -0.88
C ALA A 316 -27.76 4.59 -2.23
N GLY A 317 -27.30 5.47 -3.10
CA GLY A 317 -26.63 5.11 -4.34
C GLY A 317 -25.11 5.04 -4.17
N THR A 318 -24.39 5.28 -5.26
CA THR A 318 -22.92 5.29 -5.28
C THR A 318 -22.37 6.69 -5.58
N LEU A 319 -21.07 6.86 -5.36
CA LEU A 319 -20.29 7.90 -6.00
C LEU A 319 -19.93 7.43 -7.42
N SER A 320 -20.19 8.25 -8.43
CA SER A 320 -19.95 7.90 -9.83
C SER A 320 -19.60 9.11 -10.69
N MET A 321 -18.87 8.86 -11.78
CA MET A 321 -18.51 9.84 -12.78
C MET A 321 -18.83 9.33 -14.18
N THR A 322 -19.26 10.24 -15.06
CA THR A 322 -19.33 10.04 -16.51
C THR A 322 -18.70 11.22 -17.24
N GLN A 323 -18.09 10.99 -18.40
CA GLN A 323 -17.46 12.03 -19.22
C GLN A 323 -18.08 12.05 -20.62
N GLU A 324 -18.24 13.24 -21.20
CA GLU A 324 -18.78 13.40 -22.55
C GLU A 324 -17.74 13.17 -23.65
N GLY A 325 -17.75 12.01 -24.30
CA GLY A 325 -16.77 11.71 -25.36
C GLY A 325 -15.36 11.51 -24.80
N ASP A 326 -14.41 11.23 -25.69
CA ASP A 326 -13.07 10.75 -25.35
C ASP A 326 -11.92 11.61 -25.90
N THR A 327 -12.23 12.61 -26.74
CA THR A 327 -11.24 13.38 -27.48
C THR A 327 -11.45 14.88 -27.32
N VAL A 328 -10.39 15.58 -26.89
CA VAL A 328 -10.29 17.04 -26.92
C VAL A 328 -9.31 17.43 -28.03
N GLN A 329 -9.77 18.27 -28.95
CA GLN A 329 -8.93 18.81 -30.02
C GLN A 329 -8.50 20.22 -29.62
N LEU A 330 -7.22 20.40 -29.33
CA LEU A 330 -6.65 21.72 -29.06
C LEU A 330 -6.41 22.50 -30.37
N SER A 331 -6.36 23.82 -30.27
CA SER A 331 -6.01 24.74 -31.36
C SER A 331 -4.57 24.53 -31.85
N SER A 332 -4.28 24.99 -33.07
CA SER A 332 -2.94 24.86 -33.67
C SER A 332 -2.01 26.00 -33.24
N VAL A 333 -0.72 25.67 -33.04
CA VAL A 333 0.35 26.65 -32.80
C VAL A 333 1.30 26.67 -34.00
N ASP A 334 1.57 27.86 -34.54
CA ASP A 334 2.50 28.04 -35.65
C ASP A 334 3.94 27.74 -35.24
N PHE A 335 4.65 27.00 -36.09
CA PHE A 335 6.09 26.79 -35.94
C PHE A 335 6.85 28.12 -35.89
N GLY A 336 7.83 28.21 -34.98
CA GLY A 336 8.65 29.38 -34.74
C GLY A 336 8.05 30.43 -33.81
N LYS A 337 6.75 30.34 -33.47
CA LYS A 337 6.10 31.27 -32.52
C LYS A 337 6.00 30.70 -31.11
N GLY A 338 5.60 29.44 -31.01
CA GLY A 338 5.21 28.82 -29.74
C GLY A 338 3.93 29.47 -29.19
N GLY A 339 3.49 29.04 -28.01
CA GLY A 339 2.29 29.58 -27.36
C GLY A 339 1.37 28.52 -26.80
N GLY A 340 0.15 28.92 -26.45
CA GLY A 340 -0.91 28.03 -25.99
C GLY A 340 -1.63 27.37 -27.16
N ALA A 341 -1.75 26.05 -27.11
CA ALA A 341 -2.76 25.29 -27.85
C ALA A 341 -3.94 25.09 -26.91
N ASP A 342 -5.06 25.77 -27.20
CA ASP A 342 -6.19 25.92 -26.28
C ASP A 342 -7.39 25.06 -26.72
N GLY A 343 -8.20 24.63 -25.76
CA GLY A 343 -9.47 23.94 -26.01
C GLY A 343 -10.18 23.58 -24.71
N ASP A 344 -11.38 23.02 -24.81
CA ASP A 344 -12.20 22.73 -23.63
C ASP A 344 -12.14 21.27 -23.23
N LEU A 345 -11.98 21.01 -21.93
CA LEU A 345 -12.19 19.68 -21.38
C LEU A 345 -13.63 19.24 -21.66
N ARG A 346 -13.79 17.96 -21.99
CA ARG A 346 -15.11 17.36 -22.09
C ARG A 346 -15.79 17.30 -20.73
N THR A 347 -17.02 17.81 -20.67
CA THR A 347 -17.83 17.88 -19.45
C THR A 347 -17.83 16.56 -18.70
N VAL A 348 -17.52 16.64 -17.42
CA VAL A 348 -17.55 15.53 -16.50
C VAL A 348 -18.75 15.70 -15.58
N THR A 349 -19.62 14.69 -15.51
CA THR A 349 -20.72 14.66 -14.54
C THR A 349 -20.32 13.78 -13.36
N VAL A 350 -20.32 14.37 -12.16
CA VAL A 350 -20.16 13.65 -10.89
C VAL A 350 -21.52 13.50 -10.22
N LYS A 351 -21.83 12.30 -9.72
CA LYS A 351 -23.02 12.02 -8.90
C LYS A 351 -22.56 11.41 -7.61
N ASP A 352 -22.84 12.08 -6.50
CA ASP A 352 -22.64 11.54 -5.15
C ASP A 352 -24.00 11.24 -4.53
N PHE A 353 -24.38 9.96 -4.53
CA PHE A 353 -25.63 9.51 -3.92
C PHE A 353 -25.40 8.70 -2.64
N ARG A 354 -24.21 8.82 -2.01
CA ARG A 354 -23.87 8.10 -0.78
C ARG A 354 -24.65 8.62 0.44
N GLY A 355 -24.98 9.92 0.47
CA GLY A 355 -25.80 10.53 1.53
C GLY A 355 -25.13 10.56 2.91
N GLY A 356 -23.80 10.72 2.94
CA GLY A 356 -22.96 10.65 4.14
C GLY A 356 -22.29 11.98 4.51
N PRO A 357 -21.27 11.99 5.39
CA PRO A 357 -20.45 13.17 5.64
C PRO A 357 -19.27 13.33 4.67
N ALA A 358 -18.89 12.26 3.97
CA ALA A 358 -17.67 12.22 3.16
C ALA A 358 -17.84 13.02 1.88
N GLY A 359 -16.93 13.95 1.63
CA GLY A 359 -16.80 14.68 0.38
C GLY A 359 -16.29 13.80 -0.76
N TRP A 360 -15.95 14.43 -1.87
CA TRP A 360 -15.33 13.76 -3.01
C TRP A 360 -14.27 14.67 -3.65
N SER A 361 -13.31 14.07 -4.34
CA SER A 361 -12.28 14.77 -5.11
C SER A 361 -12.15 14.17 -6.49
N LEU A 362 -12.09 15.02 -7.50
CA LEU A 362 -11.80 14.67 -8.89
C LEU A 362 -10.43 15.23 -9.24
N THR A 363 -9.48 14.34 -9.55
CA THR A 363 -8.10 14.69 -9.90
C THR A 363 -7.78 14.27 -11.33
N GLY A 364 -6.81 14.94 -11.95
CA GLY A 364 -6.36 14.66 -13.30
C GLY A 364 -4.84 14.60 -13.37
N LYS A 365 -4.31 13.68 -14.18
CA LYS A 365 -2.89 13.60 -14.54
C LYS A 365 -2.73 13.36 -16.03
N VAL A 366 -1.70 13.95 -16.63
CA VAL A 366 -1.48 13.83 -18.07
C VAL A 366 -0.14 13.16 -18.37
N THR A 367 -0.09 12.36 -19.42
CA THR A 367 1.19 11.87 -19.97
C THR A 367 1.93 12.98 -20.71
N ALA A 368 3.21 12.78 -21.03
CA ALA A 368 3.85 13.59 -22.05
C ALA A 368 3.09 13.48 -23.38
N PHE A 369 3.11 14.55 -24.17
CA PHE A 369 2.52 14.58 -25.50
C PHE A 369 3.56 14.12 -26.52
N THR A 370 3.28 13.03 -27.21
CA THR A 370 4.19 12.41 -28.17
C THR A 370 3.83 12.82 -29.59
N GLY A 371 4.83 13.21 -30.38
CA GLY A 371 4.68 13.63 -31.77
C GLY A 371 5.65 12.91 -32.72
N PRO A 372 5.75 13.36 -33.98
CA PRO A 372 6.52 12.67 -35.00
C PRO A 372 8.02 12.57 -34.67
N GLY A 373 8.65 11.49 -35.10
CA GLY A 373 10.10 11.30 -34.93
C GLY A 373 10.55 11.15 -33.47
N GLY A 374 9.63 10.85 -32.54
CA GLY A 374 9.94 10.74 -31.10
C GLY A 374 10.02 12.09 -30.38
N ALA A 375 9.63 13.19 -31.02
CA ALA A 375 9.52 14.49 -30.37
C ALA A 375 8.46 14.42 -29.26
N ALA A 376 8.70 15.14 -28.15
CA ALA A 376 7.79 15.16 -27.02
C ALA A 376 7.63 16.58 -26.45
N ILE A 377 6.45 16.84 -25.89
CA ILE A 377 6.18 17.99 -25.02
C ILE A 377 5.88 17.43 -23.63
N ASP A 378 6.61 17.88 -22.61
CA ASP A 378 6.49 17.37 -21.25
C ASP A 378 5.07 17.58 -20.68
N ALA A 379 4.63 16.66 -19.82
CA ALA A 379 3.32 16.70 -19.18
C ALA A 379 3.04 18.02 -18.44
N ASP A 380 4.07 18.59 -17.79
CA ASP A 380 3.98 19.83 -17.01
C ASP A 380 3.68 21.08 -17.85
N ARG A 381 3.63 20.93 -19.18
CA ARG A 381 3.26 21.99 -20.12
C ARG A 381 1.76 22.12 -20.32
N LEU A 382 0.96 21.12 -19.94
CA LEU A 382 -0.49 21.24 -19.95
C LEU A 382 -0.96 21.98 -18.69
N HIS A 383 -1.63 23.10 -18.92
CA HIS A 383 -2.33 23.85 -17.89
C HIS A 383 -3.84 23.67 -18.06
N TRP A 384 -4.57 23.85 -16.96
CA TRP A 384 -6.01 23.98 -16.97
C TRP A 384 -6.50 25.17 -16.12
N ASP A 385 -7.73 25.60 -16.36
CA ASP A 385 -8.50 26.51 -15.50
C ASP A 385 -9.86 25.85 -15.19
N PRO A 386 -10.02 25.20 -14.03
CA PRO A 386 -11.22 24.42 -13.71
C PRO A 386 -12.46 25.27 -13.43
N GLU A 387 -13.61 24.77 -13.86
CA GLU A 387 -14.93 25.23 -13.45
C GLU A 387 -15.73 24.07 -12.85
N CYS A 388 -16.49 24.34 -11.79
CA CYS A 388 -17.44 23.37 -11.26
C CYS A 388 -18.79 23.99 -10.94
N ARG A 389 -19.87 23.32 -11.34
CA ARG A 389 -21.24 23.76 -11.11
C ARG A 389 -22.03 22.72 -10.32
N THR A 390 -22.82 23.22 -9.39
CA THR A 390 -23.70 22.41 -8.53
C THR A 390 -25.11 22.41 -9.12
N LYS A 391 -25.70 21.23 -9.33
CA LYS A 391 -27.10 21.13 -9.75
C LYS A 391 -28.02 21.56 -8.61
N GLU A 392 -29.03 22.36 -8.92
CA GLU A 392 -30.06 22.78 -7.97
C GLU A 392 -30.66 21.59 -7.19
N GLY A 393 -30.80 21.76 -5.88
CA GLY A 393 -31.28 20.71 -4.97
C GLY A 393 -30.21 19.73 -4.48
N SER A 394 -28.96 19.86 -4.94
CA SER A 394 -27.84 19.09 -4.38
C SER A 394 -27.51 19.57 -2.95
N PRO A 395 -27.36 18.67 -1.97
CA PRO A 395 -26.95 19.02 -0.61
C PRO A 395 -25.58 19.69 -0.49
N SER A 396 -24.64 19.31 -1.36
CA SER A 396 -23.27 19.85 -1.36
C SER A 396 -23.04 20.94 -2.38
N THR A 397 -22.01 21.75 -2.16
CA THR A 397 -21.43 22.65 -3.16
C THR A 397 -20.19 22.02 -3.77
N CYS A 398 -20.05 22.16 -5.09
CA CYS A 398 -18.81 21.83 -5.78
C CYS A 398 -17.88 23.04 -5.86
N GLU A 399 -16.61 22.81 -5.54
CA GLU A 399 -15.53 23.79 -5.60
C GLU A 399 -14.57 23.43 -6.73
N PRO A 400 -14.25 24.36 -7.64
CA PRO A 400 -13.23 24.13 -8.66
C PRO A 400 -11.85 24.03 -8.02
N GLY A 401 -10.97 23.25 -8.63
CA GLY A 401 -9.55 23.22 -8.31
C GLY A 401 -8.83 24.50 -8.70
N SER A 402 -7.52 24.55 -8.46
CA SER A 402 -6.71 25.72 -8.82
C SER A 402 -6.31 25.69 -10.29
N ALA A 403 -6.41 26.85 -10.96
CA ALA A 403 -5.82 27.07 -12.26
C ALA A 403 -4.30 26.88 -12.19
N GLY A 404 -3.71 26.15 -13.15
CA GLY A 404 -2.31 25.77 -13.04
C GLY A 404 -1.90 24.58 -13.90
N PRO A 405 -0.64 24.13 -13.77
CA PRO A 405 -0.17 22.94 -14.45
C PRO A 405 -0.87 21.69 -13.91
N VAL A 406 -1.21 20.76 -14.82
CA VAL A 406 -1.73 19.43 -14.45
C VAL A 406 -0.57 18.48 -14.18
N GLY A 407 0.36 18.39 -15.14
CA GLY A 407 1.59 17.62 -15.00
C GLY A 407 1.41 16.10 -14.85
N GLY A 408 2.54 15.42 -14.65
CA GLY A 408 2.57 13.98 -14.38
C GLY A 408 2.19 13.63 -12.94
N GLU A 409 2.48 14.53 -12.00
CA GLU A 409 2.11 14.42 -10.57
C GLU A 409 0.61 14.59 -10.34
N GLY A 410 -0.06 15.28 -11.26
CA GLY A 410 -1.50 15.52 -11.24
C GLY A 410 -1.92 16.74 -10.42
N ALA A 411 -3.16 17.14 -10.60
CA ALA A 411 -3.79 18.25 -9.90
C ALA A 411 -5.28 17.97 -9.63
N THR A 412 -5.86 18.67 -8.66
CA THR A 412 -7.30 18.63 -8.40
C THR A 412 -8.04 19.44 -9.45
N LEU A 413 -9.03 18.82 -10.10
CA LEU A 413 -9.93 19.46 -11.04
C LEU A 413 -11.13 20.08 -10.32
N ALA A 414 -11.77 19.33 -9.42
CA ALA A 414 -12.85 19.82 -8.58
C ALA A 414 -13.01 18.94 -7.34
N ALA A 415 -13.66 19.46 -6.32
CA ALA A 415 -13.96 18.71 -5.10
C ALA A 415 -15.23 19.21 -4.42
N THR A 416 -15.76 18.37 -3.53
CA THR A 416 -16.67 18.78 -2.47
C THR A 416 -16.00 18.40 -1.15
N PRO A 417 -15.83 19.31 -0.20
CA PRO A 417 -15.27 18.98 1.10
C PRO A 417 -16.21 18.11 1.93
N ASP A 418 -15.65 17.43 2.94
CA ASP A 418 -16.43 16.79 3.98
C ASP A 418 -17.41 17.77 4.65
N GLY A 419 -18.59 17.28 5.01
CA GLY A 419 -19.65 18.11 5.57
C GLY A 419 -20.66 17.36 6.41
N ALA A 420 -21.67 18.09 6.89
CA ALA A 420 -22.75 17.50 7.70
C ALA A 420 -23.69 16.59 6.89
N LEU A 421 -23.78 16.83 5.58
CA LEU A 421 -24.45 15.98 4.61
C LEU A 421 -23.82 16.28 3.26
N THR A 422 -23.35 15.25 2.59
CA THR A 422 -22.81 15.31 1.24
C THR A 422 -23.69 14.55 0.27
N GLY A 423 -23.73 15.06 -0.95
CA GLY A 423 -24.43 14.43 -2.05
C GLY A 423 -24.89 15.40 -3.11
N GLY A 424 -25.41 14.85 -4.19
CA GLY A 424 -25.99 15.61 -5.30
C GLY A 424 -25.39 15.24 -6.65
N GLN A 425 -25.53 16.17 -7.59
CA GLN A 425 -25.02 16.03 -8.95
C GLN A 425 -24.30 17.31 -9.37
N PHE A 426 -23.17 17.16 -10.04
CA PHE A 426 -22.26 18.25 -10.37
C PHE A 426 -21.77 18.11 -11.81
N THR A 427 -21.50 19.24 -12.46
CA THR A 427 -20.79 19.28 -13.75
C THR A 427 -19.44 19.95 -13.54
N VAL A 428 -18.40 19.32 -14.05
CA VAL A 428 -17.02 19.76 -13.94
C VAL A 428 -16.46 19.95 -15.34
N ASP A 429 -15.90 21.13 -15.57
CA ASP A 429 -15.36 21.60 -16.83
C ASP A 429 -13.97 22.21 -16.60
N ALA A 430 -13.22 22.45 -17.67
CA ALA A 430 -11.98 23.22 -17.59
C ALA A 430 -11.56 23.75 -18.97
N GLU A 431 -11.04 24.97 -19.02
CA GLU A 431 -10.24 25.41 -20.17
C GLU A 431 -8.88 24.73 -20.10
N LEU A 432 -8.38 24.20 -21.21
CA LEU A 432 -7.07 23.56 -21.33
C LEU A 432 -6.16 24.42 -22.19
N SER A 433 -4.89 24.52 -21.78
CA SER A 433 -3.85 25.20 -22.57
C SER A 433 -2.54 24.42 -22.52
N LEU A 434 -2.14 23.84 -23.65
CA LEU A 434 -0.83 23.19 -23.79
C LEU A 434 0.20 24.21 -24.25
N LYS A 435 1.22 24.48 -23.42
CA LYS A 435 2.32 25.38 -23.76
C LYS A 435 3.30 24.70 -24.72
N VAL A 436 3.19 25.02 -26.01
CA VAL A 436 4.03 24.50 -27.08
C VAL A 436 5.28 25.38 -27.24
N PRO A 437 6.51 24.82 -27.11
CA PRO A 437 7.74 25.54 -27.43
C PRO A 437 7.80 26.03 -28.88
N ALA A 438 8.50 27.15 -29.12
CA ALA A 438 8.53 27.79 -30.44
C ALA A 438 9.07 26.89 -31.57
N PHE A 439 10.05 26.06 -31.28
CA PHE A 439 10.71 25.21 -32.28
C PHE A 439 10.31 23.73 -32.16
N THR A 440 9.14 23.44 -31.59
CA THR A 440 8.56 22.10 -31.59
C THR A 440 8.37 21.61 -33.03
N PRO A 441 8.88 20.42 -33.42
CA PRO A 441 8.71 19.91 -34.78
C PRO A 441 7.24 19.87 -35.21
N PRO A 442 6.88 20.34 -36.43
CA PRO A 442 5.51 20.29 -36.90
C PRO A 442 4.95 18.86 -36.94
N GLY A 443 3.71 18.68 -36.47
CA GLY A 443 3.07 17.37 -36.42
C GLY A 443 1.90 17.30 -35.45
N ALA A 444 1.20 16.17 -35.45
CA ALA A 444 0.19 15.87 -34.44
C ALA A 444 0.89 15.38 -33.17
N TYR A 445 0.51 15.96 -32.03
CA TYR A 445 0.96 15.54 -30.71
C TYR A 445 -0.22 15.00 -29.92
N SER A 446 -0.02 13.89 -29.22
CA SER A 446 -1.08 13.26 -28.42
C SER A 446 -0.57 12.88 -27.04
N GLY A 447 -1.36 13.22 -26.03
CA GLY A 447 -1.18 12.81 -24.64
C GLY A 447 -2.51 12.28 -24.09
N VAL A 448 -2.45 11.55 -22.97
CA VAL A 448 -3.64 11.00 -22.31
C VAL A 448 -3.83 11.68 -20.97
N LEU A 449 -4.97 12.37 -20.81
CA LEU A 449 -5.43 12.89 -19.53
C LEU A 449 -6.26 11.81 -18.84
N THR A 450 -5.81 11.35 -17.68
CA THR A 450 -6.54 10.38 -16.86
C THR A 450 -7.20 11.10 -15.70
N LEU A 451 -8.52 10.93 -15.56
CA LEU A 451 -9.31 11.49 -14.45
C LEU A 451 -9.63 10.41 -13.42
N THR A 452 -9.49 10.74 -12.14
CA THR A 452 -9.75 9.84 -11.01
C THR A 452 -10.70 10.50 -10.03
N LEU A 453 -11.85 9.86 -9.78
CA LEU A 453 -12.83 10.28 -8.77
C LEU A 453 -12.63 9.46 -7.49
N THR A 454 -12.66 10.14 -6.34
CA THR A 454 -12.51 9.53 -5.02
C THR A 454 -13.46 10.10 -3.99
#